data_AF-A0AA90QW70-F1
#
_entry.id   AF-A0AA90QW70-F1
#
_cell.length_a   1.000
_cell.length_b   1.000
_cell.length_c   1.000
_cell.angle_alpha   90.00
_cell.angle_beta   90.00
_cell.angle_gamma   90.00
#
_symmetry.space_group_name_H-M   'P 1'
#
loop_
_entity.id
_entity.type
_entity.pdbx_description
1 polymer ?
#
loop_
_entity_poly.entity_id
_entity_poly.type
_entity_poly.pdbx_seq_one_letter_code
_entity_poly.pdbx_strand_id
1 'polypeptide(L)'
;MIINNILRTASVLLISASLHSSVFAAERGTAEEATALVKKAVAYLEANGKDKAFADFSNPKGAFVDRDLYIFVIDMDGLEWANGANAKIIGKNVLELKDADGNT
;
A
#
# COMPACT_ATOMS: atom_id res chain seq x y z
N MET A 1 24.38 -42.81 -46.01
CA MET A 1 23.08 -42.39 -45.46
C MET A 1 23.10 -40.86 -45.43
N ILE A 2 22.75 -40.16 -46.51
CA ILE A 2 21.38 -39.68 -46.84
C ILE A 2 20.91 -38.70 -45.75
N ILE A 3 20.60 -37.39 -45.90
CA ILE A 3 20.24 -36.46 -47.00
C ILE A 3 20.17 -35.01 -46.39
N ASN A 4 20.56 -33.96 -47.15
CA ASN A 4 20.06 -32.56 -47.33
C ASN A 4 19.64 -31.66 -46.13
N ASN A 5 19.59 -30.31 -46.13
CA ASN A 5 19.58 -29.23 -47.14
C ASN A 5 19.90 -27.89 -46.41
N ILE A 6 20.78 -27.01 -46.93
CA ILE A 6 20.47 -25.81 -47.75
C ILE A 6 19.60 -24.75 -47.05
N LEU A 7 20.26 -23.62 -46.76
CA LEU A 7 19.81 -22.21 -46.75
C LEU A 7 18.32 -21.90 -46.59
N ARG A 8 18.01 -21.05 -45.59
CA ARG A 8 17.02 -19.97 -45.77
C ARG A 8 17.21 -18.82 -44.77
N THR A 9 17.57 -17.69 -45.35
CA THR A 9 17.51 -16.31 -44.85
C THR A 9 16.24 -15.96 -44.07
N ALA A 10 16.36 -15.15 -43.02
CA ALA A 10 15.62 -13.88 -42.85
C ALA A 10 16.00 -13.21 -41.52
N SER A 11 16.62 -12.05 -41.62
CA SER A 11 16.79 -11.09 -40.54
C SER A 11 15.43 -10.75 -39.91
N VAL A 12 15.30 -10.89 -38.60
CA VAL A 12 14.24 -10.22 -37.85
C VAL A 12 14.92 -9.28 -36.87
N LEU A 13 15.04 -8.02 -37.29
CA LEU A 13 15.32 -6.91 -36.38
C LEU A 13 14.08 -6.77 -35.49
N LEU A 14 14.14 -7.30 -34.27
CA LEU A 14 13.15 -6.97 -33.25
C LEU A 14 13.41 -5.54 -32.79
N ILE A 15 12.73 -4.57 -33.42
CA ILE A 15 12.54 -3.25 -32.85
C ILE A 15 11.59 -3.43 -31.67
N SER A 16 12.16 -3.66 -30.49
CA SER A 16 11.41 -3.59 -29.25
C SER A 16 11.09 -2.12 -29.01
N ALA A 17 9.94 -1.67 -29.53
CA ALA A 17 9.42 -0.35 -29.22
C ALA A 17 9.00 -0.35 -27.75
N SER A 18 9.92 0.06 -26.88
CA SER A 18 9.66 0.29 -25.47
C SER A 18 8.60 1.38 -25.35
N LEU A 19 7.35 0.97 -25.12
CA LEU A 19 6.29 1.83 -24.65
C LEU A 19 6.72 2.33 -23.26
N HIS A 20 7.40 3.48 -23.25
CA HIS A 20 7.67 4.20 -22.01
C HIS A 20 6.35 4.85 -21.60
N SER A 21 5.53 4.10 -20.89
CA SER A 21 4.40 4.66 -20.16
C SER A 21 4.98 5.68 -19.18
N SER A 22 4.79 6.96 -19.47
CA SER A 22 5.08 8.03 -18.52
C SER A 22 4.14 7.85 -17.34
N VAL A 23 4.58 7.13 -16.31
CA VAL A 23 3.87 7.05 -15.03
C VAL A 23 4.04 8.41 -14.37
N PHE A 24 3.06 9.28 -14.56
CA PHE A 24 2.85 10.39 -13.64
C PHE A 24 2.43 9.75 -12.31
N ALA A 25 3.35 9.68 -11.36
CA ALA A 25 3.01 9.31 -10.00
C ALA A 25 2.01 10.34 -9.46
N ALA A 26 0.76 9.91 -9.22
CA ALA A 26 -0.20 10.76 -8.56
C ALA A 26 0.35 11.14 -7.17
N GLU A 27 0.36 12.44 -6.85
CA GLU A 27 0.89 12.94 -5.57
C GLU A 27 0.06 12.47 -4.36
N ARG A 28 -1.18 12.06 -4.59
CA ARG A 28 -2.16 11.64 -3.59
C ARG A 28 -2.81 10.33 -3.98
N GLY A 29 -3.16 9.51 -3.00
CA GLY A 29 -3.89 8.27 -3.21
C GLY A 29 -5.32 8.48 -3.69
N THR A 30 -5.84 7.56 -4.50
CA THR A 30 -7.24 7.56 -4.94
C THR A 30 -8.15 6.82 -3.96
N ALA A 31 -9.47 6.97 -4.10
CA ALA A 31 -10.45 6.25 -3.29
C ALA A 31 -10.38 4.72 -3.51
N GLU A 32 -10.07 4.30 -4.73
CA GLU A 32 -9.87 2.90 -5.09
C GLU A 32 -8.63 2.32 -4.42
N GLU A 33 -7.52 3.07 -4.41
CA GLU A 33 -6.29 2.69 -3.72
C GLU A 33 -6.51 2.59 -2.20
N ALA A 34 -7.21 3.55 -1.60
CA ALA A 34 -7.58 3.50 -0.19
C ALA A 34 -8.45 2.27 0.14
N THR A 35 -9.44 1.96 -0.71
CA THR A 35 -10.29 0.77 -0.56
C THR A 35 -9.46 -0.51 -0.66
N ALA A 36 -8.52 -0.58 -1.60
CA ALA A 36 -7.62 -1.71 -1.75
C ALA A 36 -6.71 -1.89 -0.52
N LEU A 37 -6.19 -0.79 0.03
CA LEU A 37 -5.33 -0.80 1.23
C LEU A 37 -6.10 -1.33 2.46
N VAL A 38 -7.35 -0.89 2.67
CA VAL A 38 -8.18 -1.39 3.77
C VAL A 38 -8.49 -2.88 3.60
N LYS A 39 -8.85 -3.34 2.39
CA LYS A 39 -9.07 -4.78 2.12
C LYS A 39 -7.83 -5.62 2.42
N LYS A 40 -6.66 -5.14 2.03
CA LYS A 40 -5.37 -5.77 2.33
C LYS A 40 -5.14 -5.83 3.86
N ALA A 41 -5.43 -4.74 4.58
CA ALA A 41 -5.27 -4.68 6.02
C ALA A 41 -6.21 -5.64 6.74
N VAL A 42 -7.48 -5.71 6.35
CA VAL A 42 -8.46 -6.68 6.92
C VAL A 42 -7.99 -8.11 6.72
N ALA A 43 -7.62 -8.49 5.50
CA ALA A 43 -7.11 -9.84 5.22
C ALA A 43 -5.85 -10.16 6.04
N TYR A 44 -4.96 -9.18 6.22
CA TYR A 44 -3.76 -9.33 7.03
C TYR A 44 -4.07 -9.51 8.51
N LEU A 45 -5.03 -8.73 9.04
CA LEU A 45 -5.50 -8.83 10.41
C LEU A 45 -6.11 -10.21 10.70
N GLU A 46 -6.96 -10.72 9.80
CA GLU A 46 -7.56 -12.05 9.92
C GLU A 46 -6.51 -13.16 9.94
N ALA A 47 -5.48 -13.04 9.10
CA ALA A 47 -4.43 -14.07 8.97
C ALA A 47 -3.38 -14.03 10.09
N ASN A 48 -3.08 -12.86 10.66
CA ASN A 48 -1.95 -12.67 11.57
C ASN A 48 -2.35 -12.33 13.02
N GLY A 49 -3.62 -12.02 13.26
CA GLY A 49 -4.10 -11.57 14.57
C GLY A 49 -3.77 -10.11 14.89
N LYS A 50 -4.40 -9.60 15.94
CA LYS A 50 -4.40 -8.17 16.31
C LYS A 50 -3.00 -7.64 16.58
N ASP A 51 -2.26 -8.24 17.50
CA ASP A 51 -0.97 -7.69 17.98
C ASP A 51 0.03 -7.50 16.83
N LYS A 52 0.17 -8.51 15.97
CA LYS A 52 1.06 -8.45 14.81
C LYS A 52 0.56 -7.44 13.79
N ALA A 53 -0.73 -7.46 13.46
CA ALA A 53 -1.30 -6.55 12.48
C ALA A 53 -1.16 -5.08 12.92
N PHE A 54 -1.48 -4.76 14.17
CA PHE A 54 -1.41 -3.40 14.69
C PHE A 54 0.03 -2.87 14.72
N ALA A 55 1.00 -3.72 15.07
CA ALA A 55 2.42 -3.36 14.98
C ALA A 55 2.85 -3.06 13.52
N ASP A 56 2.42 -3.89 12.57
CA ASP A 56 2.76 -3.72 11.15
C ASP A 56 2.04 -2.52 10.50
N PHE A 57 0.80 -2.23 10.90
CA PHE A 57 0.06 -1.04 10.49
C PHE A 57 0.69 0.25 11.03
N SER A 58 1.34 0.19 12.18
CA SER A 58 2.00 1.33 12.84
C SER A 58 3.44 1.57 12.36
N ASN A 59 3.93 0.79 11.38
CA ASN A 59 5.24 1.01 10.79
C ASN A 59 5.14 2.03 9.63
N PRO A 60 5.65 3.27 9.77
CA PRO A 60 5.55 4.31 8.74
C PRO A 60 6.34 4.00 7.47
N LYS A 61 7.22 2.99 7.51
CA LYS A 61 7.98 2.48 6.36
C LYS A 61 7.52 1.07 5.95
N GLY A 62 6.39 0.62 6.50
CA GLY A 62 5.84 -0.71 6.31
C GLY A 62 5.00 -0.84 5.05
N ALA A 63 4.46 -2.05 4.84
CA ALA A 63 3.68 -2.39 3.66
C ALA A 63 2.25 -1.79 3.65
N PHE A 64 1.89 -1.03 4.67
CA PHE A 64 0.56 -0.44 4.87
C PHE A 64 0.58 1.10 4.79
N VAL A 65 1.64 1.65 4.20
CA VAL A 65 1.79 3.07 3.91
C VAL A 65 2.08 3.24 2.42
N ASP A 66 1.32 4.10 1.76
CA ASP A 66 1.52 4.52 0.37
C ASP A 66 1.25 6.01 0.25
N ARG A 67 2.30 6.81 0.08
CA ARG A 67 2.24 8.29 0.02
C ARG A 67 1.46 8.86 1.22
N ASP A 68 0.21 9.28 1.03
CA ASP A 68 -0.66 9.83 2.07
C ASP A 68 -1.72 8.85 2.58
N LEU A 69 -1.78 7.62 2.04
CA LEU A 69 -2.63 6.54 2.52
C LEU A 69 -1.90 5.71 3.58
N TYR A 70 -2.55 5.47 4.71
CA TYR A 70 -2.05 4.63 5.79
C TYR A 70 -3.21 4.05 6.60
N ILE A 71 -2.93 3.01 7.39
CA ILE A 71 -3.93 2.39 8.29
C ILE A 71 -3.85 3.03 9.68
N PHE A 72 -5.02 3.32 10.24
CA PHE A 72 -5.21 3.55 11.67
C PHE A 72 -6.32 2.64 12.20
N VAL A 73 -6.31 2.37 13.49
CA VAL A 73 -7.31 1.52 14.15
C VAL A 73 -7.73 2.18 15.45
N ILE A 74 -9.02 2.46 15.59
CA ILE A 74 -9.65 3.02 16.78
C ILE A 74 -10.77 2.08 17.20
N ASP A 75 -10.94 1.84 18.50
CA ASP A 75 -12.10 1.11 19.00
C ASP A 75 -13.31 2.03 19.29
N MET A 76 -14.42 1.43 19.70
CA MET A 76 -15.66 2.18 19.95
C MET A 76 -15.57 3.12 21.16
N ASP A 77 -14.60 2.92 22.06
CA ASP A 77 -14.36 3.77 23.21
C ASP A 77 -13.38 4.92 22.88
N GLY A 78 -12.89 4.97 21.64
CA GLY A 78 -11.98 6.00 21.14
C GLY A 78 -10.51 5.70 21.36
N LEU A 79 -10.12 4.50 21.82
CA LEU A 79 -8.72 4.17 22.02
C LEU A 79 -8.03 3.90 20.68
N GLU A 80 -6.96 4.62 20.39
CA GLU A 80 -6.11 4.41 19.21
C GLU A 80 -5.19 3.19 19.41
N TRP A 81 -5.38 2.13 18.62
CA TRP A 81 -4.61 0.89 18.69
C TRP A 81 -3.44 0.82 17.70
N ALA A 82 -3.55 1.50 16.56
CA ALA A 82 -2.51 1.53 15.54
C ALA A 82 -2.61 2.82 14.73
N ASN A 83 -1.48 3.39 14.32
CA ASN A 83 -1.46 4.55 13.44
C ASN A 83 -0.19 4.60 12.57
N GLY A 84 -0.35 4.47 11.26
CA GLY A 84 0.77 4.48 10.31
C GLY A 84 1.42 5.85 10.07
N ALA A 85 0.77 6.95 10.44
CA ALA A 85 1.29 8.31 10.25
C ALA A 85 1.82 8.94 11.54
N ASN A 86 1.18 8.68 12.67
CA ASN A 86 1.48 9.32 13.94
C ASN A 86 1.49 8.32 15.10
N ALA A 87 2.62 7.68 15.33
CA ALA A 87 2.79 6.76 16.45
C ALA A 87 2.56 7.39 17.84
N LYS A 88 2.58 8.73 17.97
CA LYS A 88 2.40 9.42 19.27
C LYS A 88 0.95 9.45 19.74
N ILE A 89 -0.02 9.08 18.91
CA ILE A 89 -1.43 9.00 19.32
C ILE A 89 -1.87 7.60 19.73
N ILE A 90 -1.08 6.57 19.42
CA ILE A 90 -1.34 5.20 19.86
C ILE A 90 -1.43 5.16 21.40
N GLY A 91 -2.47 4.51 21.92
CA GLY A 91 -2.78 4.40 23.34
C GLY A 91 -3.51 5.60 23.95
N LYS A 92 -3.89 6.61 23.15
CA LYS A 92 -4.68 7.75 23.61
C LYS A 92 -6.16 7.56 23.25
N ASN A 93 -7.03 8.15 24.05
CA ASN A 93 -8.42 8.32 23.67
C ASN A 93 -8.54 9.51 22.70
N VAL A 94 -8.88 9.24 21.44
CA VAL A 94 -8.98 10.27 20.40
C VAL A 94 -10.21 11.15 20.53
N LEU A 95 -11.25 10.69 21.25
CA LEU A 95 -12.45 11.48 21.54
C LEU A 95 -12.17 12.60 22.55
N GLU A 96 -11.04 12.55 23.25
CA GLU A 96 -10.59 13.60 24.18
C GLU A 96 -9.55 14.54 23.54
N LEU A 97 -9.11 14.24 22.32
CA LEU A 97 -8.14 15.07 21.62
C LEU A 97 -8.82 16.32 21.06
N LYS A 98 -8.07 17.41 21.09
CA LYS A 98 -8.48 18.65 20.43
C LYS A 98 -7.80 18.76 19.08
N ASP A 99 -8.54 19.26 18.09
CA ASP A 99 -7.98 19.67 16.81
C ASP A 99 -7.08 20.92 16.97
N ALA A 100 -6.47 21.36 15.86
CA ALA A 100 -5.57 22.52 15.86
C ALA A 100 -6.26 23.82 16.28
N ASP A 101 -7.59 23.89 16.17
CA ASP A 101 -8.41 25.04 16.51
C ASP A 101 -8.98 24.95 17.95
N GLY A 102 -8.73 23.83 18.63
CA GLY A 102 -9.15 23.60 20.02
C GLY A 102 -10.52 22.94 20.18
N ASN A 103 -11.15 22.50 19.10
CA ASN A 103 -12.43 21.78 19.12
C ASN A 103 -12.21 20.29 19.39
N THR A 104 -13.23 19.63 19.93
CA THR A 104 -13.25 18.19 20.22
C THR A 104 -14.04 17.47 19.14
#